data_AF-G5KFE6-F1
#
_entry.id   AF-G5KFE6-F1
#
_cell.length_a   1.000
_cell.length_b   1.000
_cell.length_c   1.000
_cell.angle_alpha   90.00
_cell.angle_beta   90.00
_cell.angle_gamma   90.00
#
_symmetry.space_group_name_H-M   'P 1'
#
loop_
_entity.id
_entity.type
_entity.pdbx_description
1 polymer ?
#
loop_
_entity_poly.entity_id
_entity_poly.type
_entity_poly.pdbx_seq_one_letter_code
_entity_poly.pdbx_strand_id
1 'polypeptide(L)' 'MQIKKCLKDKKIKGLSKMKRQELDHVLINTLTDKELERFVTVRSYSLTSKGKEVLEHNQSIVEGHPKKKY' A
#
# COMPACT_ATOMS: atom_id res chain seq x y z
N MET A 1 10.33 1.65 -0.26
CA MET A 1 10.00 1.99 1.15
C MET A 1 10.79 1.11 2.10
N GLN A 2 11.56 1.68 3.04
CA GLN A 2 12.33 0.91 4.03
C GLN A 2 11.57 0.78 5.36
N ILE A 3 10.79 -0.30 5.52
CA ILE A 3 9.94 -0.54 6.71
C ILE A 3 10.72 -0.47 8.02
N LYS A 4 11.91 -1.08 8.06
CA LYS A 4 12.76 -1.05 9.26
C LYS A 4 13.16 0.38 9.67
N LYS A 5 13.25 1.33 8.72
CA LYS A 5 13.56 2.73 9.03
C LYS A 5 12.36 3.40 9.70
N CYS A 6 11.16 3.24 9.13
CA CYS A 6 9.91 3.74 9.72
C CYS A 6 9.68 3.21 11.15
N LEU A 7 9.91 1.91 11.37
CA LEU A 7 9.72 1.29 12.69
C LEU A 7 10.83 1.69 13.69
N LYS A 8 12.04 2.01 13.21
CA LYS A 8 13.13 2.54 14.06
C LYS A 8 12.82 3.95 14.56
N ASP A 9 12.20 4.80 13.75
CA ASP A 9 11.77 6.14 14.19
C ASP A 9 10.74 6.05 15.33
N LYS A 10 9.90 5.00 15.35
CA LYS A 10 9.02 4.67 16.49
C LYS A 10 9.70 3.98 17.67
N LYS A 11 11.02 3.81 17.64
CA LYS A 11 11.82 3.12 18.68
C LYS A 11 11.40 1.66 18.93
N ILE A 12 10.83 0.98 17.94
CA ILE A 12 10.49 -0.45 18.06
C ILE A 12 11.77 -1.29 18.07
N LYS A 13 11.92 -2.12 19.11
CA LYS A 13 13.08 -3.00 19.31
C LYS A 13 12.83 -4.38 18.66
N GLY A 14 13.90 -5.13 18.39
CA GLY A 14 13.78 -6.51 17.88
C GLY A 14 13.57 -6.67 16.37
N LEU A 15 13.61 -5.58 15.59
CA LEU A 15 13.35 -5.56 14.14
C LEU A 15 14.31 -6.41 13.29
N SER A 16 15.48 -6.79 13.82
CA SER A 16 16.46 -7.64 13.13
C SER A 16 16.05 -9.10 13.06
N LYS A 17 15.26 -9.58 14.04
CA LYS A 17 14.79 -10.98 14.13
C LYS A 17 13.42 -11.19 13.49
N MET A 18 12.70 -10.11 13.19
CA MET A 18 11.36 -10.18 12.59
C MET A 18 11.41 -10.57 11.11
N LYS A 19 10.55 -11.52 10.73
CA LYS A 19 10.29 -11.87 9.33
C LYS A 19 9.56 -10.72 8.64
N ARG A 20 9.51 -10.74 7.30
CA ARG A 20 8.85 -9.68 6.53
C ARG A 20 7.36 -9.54 6.90
N GLN A 21 6.65 -10.65 7.04
CA GLN A 21 5.24 -10.68 7.44
C GLN A 21 5.01 -10.02 8.81
N GLU A 22 5.87 -10.32 9.79
CA GLU A 22 5.83 -9.71 11.12
C GLU A 22 6.08 -8.20 11.06
N LEU A 23 7.03 -7.76 10.24
CA LEU A 23 7.32 -6.34 10.03
C LEU A 23 6.12 -5.61 9.40
N ASP A 24 5.45 -6.22 8.43
CA ASP A 24 4.25 -5.66 7.79
C ASP A 24 3.08 -5.59 8.80
N HIS A 25 2.90 -6.63 9.63
CA HIS A 25 1.90 -6.63 10.69
C HIS A 25 2.15 -5.52 11.72
N VAL A 26 3.39 -5.38 12.19
CA VAL A 26 3.76 -4.31 13.13
C VAL A 26 3.57 -2.94 12.47
N LEU A 27 3.92 -2.78 11.20
CA LEU A 27 3.72 -1.53 10.46
C LEU A 27 2.24 -1.12 10.43
N ILE A 28 1.34 -2.04 10.06
CA ILE A 28 -0.10 -1.78 9.97
C ILE A 28 -0.71 -1.44 11.33
N ASN A 29 -0.27 -2.12 12.40
CA ASN A 29 -0.84 -1.91 13.74
C ASN A 29 -0.26 -0.69 14.47
N THR A 30 0.94 -0.24 14.09
CA THR A 30 1.62 0.83 14.83
C THR A 30 1.61 2.17 14.10
N LEU A 31 1.66 2.21 12.76
CA LEU A 31 1.70 3.48 12.05
C LEU A 31 0.32 3.96 11.65
N THR A 32 0.10 5.25 11.86
CA THR A 32 -1.08 5.94 11.34
C THR A 32 -0.82 6.46 9.93
N ASP A 33 -1.90 6.73 9.18
CA ASP A 33 -1.81 7.26 7.82
C ASP A 33 -0.95 8.52 7.71
N LYS A 34 -1.08 9.46 8.65
CA LYS A 34 -0.29 10.70 8.69
C LYS A 34 1.20 10.47 8.86
N GLU A 35 1.58 9.42 9.58
CA GLU A 35 2.99 9.06 9.76
C GLU A 35 3.54 8.42 8.49
N LEU A 36 2.73 7.64 7.77
CA LEU A 36 3.11 7.03 6.50
C LEU A 36 3.42 8.06 5.41
N GLU A 37 2.68 9.18 5.37
CA GLU A 37 2.89 10.28 4.41
C GLU A 37 4.31 10.84 4.46
N ARG A 38 4.97 10.80 5.62
CA ARG A 38 6.36 11.25 5.77
C ARG A 38 7.38 10.33 5.09
N PHE A 39 7.01 9.08 4.86
CA PHE A 39 7.92 8.05 4.34
C PHE A 39 7.67 7.72 2.86
N VAL A 40 6.56 8.19 2.29
CA VAL A 40 6.14 7.85 0.93
C VAL A 40 5.65 9.11 0.21
N THR A 41 6.33 9.48 -0.88
CA THR A 41 5.96 10.66 -1.69
C THR A 41 4.65 10.47 -2.46
N VAL A 42 4.35 9.26 -2.90
CA VAL A 42 3.10 8.91 -3.61
C VAL A 42 2.55 7.60 -3.03
N ARG A 43 1.39 7.66 -2.36
CA ARG A 43 0.78 6.52 -1.66
C ARG A 43 0.10 5.54 -2.63
N SER A 44 -0.73 6.07 -3.52
CA SER A 44 -1.42 5.35 -4.58
C SER A 44 -2.15 6.36 -5.47
N TYR A 45 -2.63 5.93 -6.63
CA TYR A 45 -3.59 6.69 -7.43
C TYR A 45 -4.99 6.23 -7.07
N SER A 46 -5.88 7.18 -6.81
CA SER A 46 -7.31 6.92 -6.68
C SER A 46 -8.02 7.37 -7.95
N LEU A 47 -9.03 6.60 -8.37
CA LEU A 47 -9.88 7.01 -9.48
C LEU A 47 -10.76 8.18 -9.06
N THR A 48 -10.86 9.18 -9.93
CA THR A 48 -11.87 10.24 -9.81
C THR A 48 -13.26 9.66 -10.05
N SER A 49 -14.32 10.37 -9.64
CA SER A 49 -15.71 9.93 -9.86
C SER A 49 -15.98 9.63 -11.35
N LYS A 50 -15.50 10.52 -12.24
CA LYS A 50 -15.56 10.32 -13.69
C LYS A 50 -14.80 9.07 -14.13
N GLY A 51 -13.62 8.81 -13.56
CA GLY A 51 -12.84 7.62 -13.86
C GLY A 51 -13.56 6.32 -13.47
N LYS A 52 -14.28 6.32 -12.35
CA LYS A 52 -15.10 5.17 -11.93
C LYS A 52 -16.27 4.94 -12.90
N GLU A 53 -17.01 5.99 -13.20
CA GLU A 53 -18.16 5.93 -14.12
C GLU A 53 -17.76 5.42 -15.51
N VAL A 54 -16.62 5.89 -16.04
CA VAL A 54 -16.12 5.42 -17.35
C VAL A 54 -15.78 3.93 -17.33
N LEU A 55 -15.21 3.41 -16.23
CA LEU A 55 -14.92 1.97 -16.13
C LEU A 55 -16.20 1.14 -16.07
N GLU A 56 -17.20 1.58 -15.31
CA GLU A 56 -18.49 0.89 -15.22
C GLU A 56 -19.22 0.82 -16.57
N HIS A 57 -19.21 1.93 -17.32
CA HIS A 57 -19.84 1.97 -18.65
C HIS A 57 -19.05 1.20 -19.73
N ASN A 58 -17.77 0.91 -19.50
CA ASN A 58 -16.89 0.24 -20.46
C ASN A 58 -16.38 -1.11 -19.92
N GLN A 59 -17.20 -1.80 -19.13
CA GLN A 59 -16.85 -3.07 -18.49
C GLN A 59 -16.40 -4.14 -19.49
N SER A 60 -16.98 -4.16 -20.70
CA SER A 60 -16.63 -5.08 -21.78
C SER A 60 -15.17 -4.93 -22.25
N ILE A 61 -14.62 -3.72 -22.23
CA ILE A 61 -13.20 -3.46 -22.55
C ILE A 61 -12.29 -3.97 -21.43
N VAL A 62 -12.70 -3.78 -20.17
CA VAL A 62 -11.97 -4.26 -18.99
C VAL A 62 -11.91 -5.79 -18.96
N GLU A 63 -13.01 -6.45 -19.32
CA GLU A 63 -13.11 -7.91 -19.40
C GLU A 63 -12.27 -8.49 -20.54
N GLY A 64 -12.21 -7.80 -21.68
CA GLY A 64 -11.39 -8.17 -22.83
C GLY A 64 -9.89 -7.95 -22.62
N HIS A 65 -9.47 -7.23 -21.58
CA HIS A 65 -8.06 -6.99 -21.32
C HIS A 65 -7.36 -8.27 -20.83
N PRO A 66 -6.19 -8.64 -21.39
CA PRO A 66 -5.47 -9.82 -20.96
C PRO A 66 -5.17 -9.80 -19.45
N LYS A 67 -5.77 -10.72 -18.71
CA LYS A 67 -5.53 -10.87 -17.27
C LYS A 67 -4.33 -11.78 -17.06
N LYS A 68 -3.43 -11.40 -16.15
CA LYS A 68 -2.40 -12.32 -15.66
C LYS A 68 -3.07 -13.53 -15.04
N LYS A 69 -2.76 -14.72 -15.57
CA LYS A 69 -3.08 -16.00 -14.91
C LYS A 69 -1.98 -16.23 -13.87
N TYR A 70 -2.36 -16.27 -12.60
CA TYR A 70 -1.48 -16.66 -11.49
C TYR A 70 -1.68 -18.14 -11.18
#